data_AF-A0A2V8K1V0-F1
#
_entry.id   AF-A0A2V8K1V0-F1
#
_cell.length_a   1.000
_cell.length_b   1.000
_cell.length_c   1.000
_cell.angle_alpha   90.00
_cell.angle_beta   90.00
_cell.angle_gamma   90.00
#
_symmetry.space_group_name_H-M   'P 1'
#
loop_
_entity.id
_entity.type
_entity.pdbx_description
1 polymer ?
#
loop_
_entity_poly.entity_id
_entity_poly.type
_entity_poly.pdbx_seq_one_letter_code
_entity_poly.pdbx_strand_id
1 'polypeptide(L)'
;MIYVVLGSGREYLLIGDTAWHMDGVRNVKGKDAPWIQEDENALIAQLTWLNGLYKTEKNLFIIASHDDEQRSELTKRGILGNKLE
;
A
#
# COMPACT_ATOMS: atom_id res chain seq x y z
N MET A 1 3.64 -8.92 -0.45
CA MET A 1 3.05 -8.08 0.63
C MET A 1 3.58 -8.55 1.96
N ILE A 2 3.67 -7.66 2.95
CA ILE A 2 4.12 -7.98 4.32
C ILE A 2 3.13 -7.38 5.31
N TYR A 3 2.64 -8.21 6.23
CA TYR A 3 1.75 -7.78 7.31
C TYR A 3 2.53 -7.67 8.62
N VAL A 4 2.43 -6.53 9.30
CA VAL A 4 3.17 -6.20 10.52
C VAL A 4 2.20 -5.74 11.58
N VAL A 5 2.29 -6.34 12.77
CA VAL A 5 1.56 -5.89 13.97
C VAL A 5 2.59 -5.39 14.98
N LEU A 6 2.45 -4.15 15.41
CA LEU A 6 3.31 -3.59 16.44
C LEU A 6 2.87 -4.06 17.83
N GLY A 7 3.75 -3.97 18.83
CA GLY A 7 3.40 -4.25 20.22
C GLY A 7 2.25 -3.38 20.76
N SER A 8 1.96 -2.23 20.13
CA SER A 8 0.80 -1.39 20.41
C SER A 8 -0.53 -1.94 19.86
N GLY A 9 -0.50 -3.02 19.09
CA GLY A 9 -1.65 -3.57 18.36
C GLY A 9 -1.96 -2.84 17.06
N ARG A 10 -1.18 -1.84 16.66
CA ARG A 10 -1.35 -1.16 15.36
C ARG A 10 -0.90 -2.06 14.22
N GLU A 11 -1.69 -2.11 13.15
CA GLU A 11 -1.49 -3.03 12.03
C GLU A 11 -1.06 -2.29 10.77
N TYR A 12 -0.09 -2.86 10.05
CA TYR A 12 0.43 -2.31 8.80
C TYR A 12 0.49 -3.39 7.73
N LEU A 13 0.06 -3.06 6.51
CA LEU A 13 0.17 -3.92 5.35
C LEU A 13 1.01 -3.22 4.27
N LEU A 14 2.24 -3.67 4.08
CA LEU A 14 3.12 -3.22 3.01
C LEU A 14 2.76 -3.97 1.73
N ILE A 15 2.24 -3.27 0.73
CA ILE A 15 1.67 -3.91 -0.47
C ILE A 15 2.67 -4.08 -1.61
N GLY A 16 3.88 -3.54 -1.47
CA GLY A 16 4.91 -3.57 -2.50
C GLY A 16 4.40 -3.00 -3.82
N ASP A 17 4.77 -3.63 -4.93
CA ASP A 17 4.41 -3.18 -6.27
C ASP A 17 3.00 -3.61 -6.69
N THR A 18 2.10 -3.99 -5.78
CA THR A 18 0.68 -4.17 -6.15
C THR A 18 0.05 -2.83 -6.56
N ALA A 19 0.41 -1.77 -5.85
CA ALA A 19 0.14 -0.39 -6.23
C ALA A 19 1.32 0.49 -5.80
N TRP A 20 1.73 1.39 -6.68
CA TRP A 20 2.79 2.37 -6.38
C TRP A 20 2.28 3.51 -5.50
N HIS A 21 1.05 3.97 -5.75
CA HIS A 21 0.36 4.99 -4.95
C HIS A 21 -0.90 4.44 -4.30
N MET A 22 -1.27 5.01 -3.14
CA MET A 22 -2.52 4.66 -2.46
C MET A 22 -3.77 4.96 -3.31
N ASP A 23 -3.69 5.88 -4.27
CA ASP A 23 -4.79 6.15 -5.19
C ASP A 23 -5.14 4.96 -6.08
N GLY A 24 -4.16 4.09 -6.39
CA GLY A 24 -4.42 2.82 -7.08
C GLY A 24 -5.29 1.89 -6.24
N VAL A 25 -5.03 1.82 -4.92
CA VAL A 25 -5.85 1.05 -3.99
C VAL A 25 -7.22 1.70 -3.79
N ARG A 26 -7.28 3.01 -3.57
CA ARG A 26 -8.54 3.75 -3.28
C ARG A 26 -9.51 3.70 -4.46
N ASN A 27 -8.98 3.82 -5.68
CA ASN A 27 -9.76 3.89 -6.90
C ASN A 27 -9.84 2.56 -7.67
N VAL A 28 -9.21 1.49 -7.16
CA VAL A 28 -9.09 0.19 -7.83
C VAL A 28 -8.56 0.36 -9.26
N LYS A 29 -7.40 1.03 -9.35
CA LYS A 29 -6.77 1.41 -10.62
C LYS A 29 -5.33 0.91 -10.65
N GLY A 30 -4.95 0.30 -11.78
CA GLY A 30 -3.57 -0.10 -12.05
C GLY A 30 -2.59 1.08 -12.10
N LYS A 31 -1.30 0.76 -12.15
CA LYS A 31 -0.23 1.75 -12.27
C LYS A 31 -0.33 2.48 -13.60
N ASP A 32 0.10 3.74 -13.63
CA ASP A 32 0.29 4.50 -14.87
C ASP A 32 1.63 4.13 -15.53
N ALA A 33 1.79 2.84 -15.84
CA ALA A 33 3.03 2.25 -16.33
C ALA A 33 2.72 1.25 -17.45
N PRO A 34 2.37 1.72 -18.66
CA PRO A 34 1.93 0.85 -19.77
C PRO A 34 3.00 -0.13 -20.26
N TRP A 35 4.26 0.04 -19.86
CA TRP A 35 5.36 -0.89 -20.18
C TRP A 35 5.43 -2.09 -19.24
N ILE A 36 4.66 -2.11 -18.14
CA ILE A 36 4.60 -3.24 -17.22
C ILE A 36 3.49 -4.19 -17.67
N GLN A 37 3.84 -5.46 -17.86
CA GLN A 37 2.89 -6.51 -18.20
C GLN A 37 2.57 -7.32 -16.94
N GLU A 38 1.35 -7.20 -16.45
CA GLU A 38 0.80 -7.95 -15.33
C GLU A 38 -0.49 -8.66 -15.78
N ASP A 39 -0.88 -9.72 -15.08
CA ASP A 39 -2.22 -10.29 -15.24
C ASP A 39 -3.24 -9.26 -14.72
N GLU A 40 -3.94 -8.60 -15.63
CA GLU A 40 -4.88 -7.52 -15.31
C GLU A 40 -6.03 -8.01 -14.40
N ASN A 41 -6.53 -9.22 -14.62
CA ASN A 41 -7.61 -9.76 -13.80
C ASN A 41 -7.13 -10.03 -12.37
N ALA A 42 -5.94 -10.61 -12.22
CA ALA A 42 -5.33 -10.85 -10.92
C ALA A 42 -5.02 -9.52 -10.20
N LEU A 43 -4.50 -8.52 -10.92
CA LEU A 43 -4.21 -7.19 -10.39
C LEU A 43 -5.48 -6.50 -9.89
N ILE A 44 -6.53 -6.45 -10.71
CA ILE A 44 -7.81 -5.83 -10.33
C ILE A 44 -8.45 -6.57 -9.14
N ALA A 45 -8.37 -7.91 -9.09
CA ALA A 45 -8.84 -8.68 -7.94
C ALA A 45 -8.08 -8.33 -6.65
N GLN A 46 -6.75 -8.21 -6.72
CA GLN A 46 -5.93 -7.79 -5.58
C GLN A 46 -6.24 -6.35 -5.14
N LEU A 47 -6.36 -5.41 -6.08
CA LEU A 47 -6.72 -4.03 -5.76
C LEU A 47 -8.13 -3.92 -5.15
N THR A 48 -9.08 -4.72 -5.63
CA THR A 48 -10.42 -4.79 -5.06
C THR A 48 -10.39 -5.29 -3.61
N TRP A 49 -9.60 -6.34 -3.35
CA TRP A 49 -9.42 -6.86 -2.00
C TRP A 49 -8.76 -5.82 -1.06
N LEU A 50 -7.69 -5.17 -1.50
CA LEU A 50 -7.03 -4.09 -0.75
C LEU A 50 -7.96 -2.90 -0.49
N ASN A 51 -8.80 -2.53 -1.46
CA ASN A 51 -9.81 -1.50 -1.30
C ASN A 51 -10.87 -1.88 -0.25
N GLY A 52 -11.28 -3.15 -0.25
CA GLY A 52 -12.15 -3.71 0.78
C GLY A 52 -11.54 -3.53 2.17
N LEU A 53 -10.31 -4.00 2.37
CA LEU A 53 -9.58 -3.84 3.62
C LEU A 53 -9.45 -2.38 4.06
N TYR A 54 -9.07 -1.49 3.14
CA TYR A 54 -8.97 -0.05 3.40
C TYR A 54 -10.29 0.55 3.93
N LYS A 55 -11.43 0.06 3.45
CA LYS A 55 -12.76 0.54 3.86
C LYS A 55 -13.22 -0.07 5.18
N THR A 56 -12.98 -1.36 5.40
CA THR A 56 -13.53 -2.12 6.54
C THR A 56 -12.62 -2.12 7.77
N GLU A 57 -11.31 -2.27 7.58
CA GLU A 57 -10.36 -2.47 8.67
C GLU A 57 -9.85 -1.15 9.24
N LYS A 58 -10.46 -0.68 10.33
CA LYS A 58 -10.14 0.64 10.92
C LYS A 58 -8.78 0.72 11.60
N ASN A 59 -8.22 -0.41 12.01
CA ASN A 59 -6.92 -0.48 12.68
C ASN A 59 -5.76 -0.77 11.70
N LEU A 60 -6.07 -1.13 10.46
CA LEU A 60 -5.09 -1.49 9.44
C LEU A 60 -4.65 -0.27 8.64
N PHE A 61 -3.34 -0.10 8.49
CA PHE A 61 -2.75 0.94 7.66
C PHE A 61 -2.03 0.32 6.46
N ILE A 62 -2.49 0.63 5.24
CA ILE A 62 -1.87 0.13 4.01
C ILE A 62 -0.74 1.09 3.59
N ILE A 63 0.43 0.54 3.28
CA ILE A 63 1.62 1.28 2.85
C ILE A 63 1.97 0.88 1.42
N ALA A 64 1.83 1.83 0.49
CA ALA A 64 2.21 1.69 -0.91
C ALA A 64 3.73 1.88 -1.09
N SER A 65 4.27 1.35 -2.18
CA SER A 65 5.72 1.23 -2.39
C SER A 65 6.41 2.52 -2.83
N HIS A 66 5.76 3.35 -3.67
CA HIS A 66 6.36 4.53 -4.29
C HIS A 66 5.50 5.78 -4.07
N ASP A 67 4.76 5.82 -2.96
CA ASP A 67 3.92 6.96 -2.60
C ASP A 67 4.71 7.97 -1.77
N ASP A 68 5.31 8.96 -2.43
CA ASP A 68 6.22 9.91 -1.78
C ASP A 68 5.57 10.73 -0.66
N GLU A 69 4.31 11.13 -0.82
CA GLU A 69 3.58 11.86 0.22
C GLU A 69 3.38 10.96 1.44
N GLN A 70 2.91 9.73 1.22
CA GLN A 70 2.75 8.76 2.29
C GLN A 70 4.09 8.43 2.97
N ARG A 71 5.16 8.21 2.20
CA ARG A 71 6.50 7.90 2.72
C ARG A 71 7.02 9.03 3.59
N SER A 72 6.91 10.27 3.12
CA SER A 72 7.34 11.46 3.86
C SER A 72 6.60 11.58 5.19
N GLU A 73 5.28 11.42 5.18
CA GLU A 73 4.46 11.49 6.39
C GLU A 73 4.77 10.36 7.39
N LEU A 74 4.89 9.11 6.91
CA LEU A 74 5.20 7.98 7.77
C LEU A 74 6.62 8.05 8.35
N THR A 75 7.56 8.64 7.62
CA THR A 75 8.92 8.90 8.11
C THR A 75 8.91 9.98 9.20
N LYS A 76 8.20 11.10 8.99
CA LYS A 76 8.05 12.15 10.02
C LYS A 76 7.42 11.62 11.30
N ARG A 77 6.49 10.67 11.18
CA ARG A 77 5.84 9.99 12.31
C ARG A 77 6.71 8.90 12.96
N GLY A 78 7.90 8.62 12.44
CA GLY A 78 8.79 7.58 12.95
C GLY A 78 8.29 6.14 12.72
N ILE A 79 7.32 5.96 11.81
CA ILE A 79 6.78 4.64 11.45
C ILE A 79 7.71 3.94 10.46
N LEU A 80 8.20 4.68 9.47
CA LEU A 80 9.20 4.22 8.51
C LEU A 80 10.56 4.85 8.83
N GLY A 81 11.63 4.08 8.62
CA GLY A 81 13.00 4.60 8.67
C GLY A 81 13.38 5.32 7.38
N ASN A 82 14.39 6.18 7.46
CA ASN A 82 14.91 6.98 6.33
C ASN A 82 16.38 6.64 5.97
N LYS A 83 16.84 5.42 6.30
CA LYS A 83 18.27 5.06 6.29
C LYS A 83 18.67 4.03 5.23
N LEU A 84 17.73 3.58 4.39
CA LEU A 84 17.96 2.54 3.38
C LEU A 84 17.80 3.08 1.95
N GLU A 85 17.99 4.39 1.77
CA GLU A 85 18.05 5.05 0.46
C GLU A 85 19.50 5.18 -0.03
#